data_AF-A0A151UKV3-F1
#
_entry.id   AF-A0A151UKV3-F1
#
_cell.length_a   1.000
_cell.length_b   1.000
_cell.length_c   1.000
_cell.angle_alpha   90.00
_cell.angle_beta   90.00
_cell.angle_gamma   90.00
#
_symmetry.space_group_name_H-M   'P 1'
#
loop_
_entity.id
_entity.type
_entity.pdbx_description
1 polymer ?
#
loop_
_entity_poly.entity_id
_entity_poly.type
_entity_poly.pdbx_seq_one_letter_code
_entity_poly.pdbx_strand_id
1 'polypeptide(L)' 'MTQHTFLVEIGTEELPPKSLRALAEAFADQISGELDVARVRHGEMSWFAAPRRLAVKVAELDSSQADSDVVKR' A
#
# COMPACT_ATOMS: atom_id res chain seq x y z
N MET A 1 -20.13 -5.58 1.22
CA MET A 1 -18.71 -5.77 0.85
C MET A 1 -17.92 -5.89 2.14
N THR A 2 -17.08 -6.92 2.26
CA THR A 2 -16.19 -7.09 3.41
C THR A 2 -14.94 -6.26 3.17
N GLN A 3 -14.74 -5.20 3.96
CA GLN A 3 -13.54 -4.37 3.87
C GLN A 3 -12.53 -4.85 4.92
N HIS A 4 -11.28 -5.01 4.52
CA HIS A 4 -10.21 -5.53 5.37
C HIS A 4 -9.16 -4.46 5.66
N THR A 5 -8.46 -4.59 6.78
CA THR A 5 -7.21 -3.85 6.99
C THR A 5 -6.09 -4.68 6.40
N PHE A 6 -5.37 -4.11 5.44
CA PHE A 6 -4.16 -4.69 4.89
C PHE A 6 -2.93 -4.04 5.52
N LEU A 7 -1.95 -4.85 5.87
CA LEU A 7 -0.66 -4.40 6.38
C LEU A 7 0.44 -5.14 5.62
N VAL A 8 1.29 -4.39 4.94
CA VAL A 8 2.52 -4.91 4.35
C VAL A 8 3.71 -4.36 5.11
N GLU A 9 4.65 -5.23 5.44
CA GLU A 9 5.90 -4.88 6.10
C GLU A 9 7.08 -5.45 5.32
N ILE A 10 8.13 -4.64 5.18
CA ILE A 10 9.40 -5.04 4.59
C ILE A 10 10.51 -4.82 5.62
N GLY A 11 11.30 -5.86 5.85
CA GLY A 11 12.52 -5.79 6.65
C GLY A 11 13.62 -5.04 5.89
N THR A 12 14.31 -4.13 6.58
CA THR A 12 15.29 -3.22 5.97
C THR A 12 16.61 -3.28 6.72
N GLU A 13 17.42 -4.30 6.46
CA GLU A 13 18.73 -4.44 7.08
C GLU A 13 19.72 -3.51 6.35
N GLU A 14 20.18 -2.46 7.05
CA GLU A 14 21.17 -1.45 6.61
C GLU A 14 20.66 -0.21 5.85
N LEU A 15 19.39 0.20 6.01
CA LEU A 15 18.95 1.49 5.46
C LEU A 15 19.44 2.71 6.27
N PRO A 16 19.87 3.81 5.61
CA PRO A 16 20.22 5.05 6.30
C PRO A 16 19.02 5.64 7.06
N PRO A 17 19.15 6.00 8.35
CA PRO A 17 18.04 6.54 9.15
C PRO A 17 17.38 7.79 8.55
N LYS A 18 18.16 8.63 7.87
CA LYS A 18 17.67 9.86 7.21
C LYS A 18 16.77 9.58 6.01
N SER A 19 16.93 8.43 5.36
CA SER A 19 16.17 8.07 4.15
C SER A 19 14.86 7.33 4.48
N LEU A 20 14.72 6.78 5.68
CA LEU A 20 13.58 5.94 6.07
C LEU A 20 12.23 6.63 5.88
N ARG A 21 12.12 7.91 6.24
CA ARG A 21 10.88 8.68 6.07
C ARG A 21 10.50 8.80 4.59
N ALA A 22 11.43 9.26 3.76
CA ALA A 22 11.20 9.44 2.33
C ALA A 22 10.87 8.11 1.64
N LEU A 23 11.52 7.01 2.06
CA LEU A 23 11.23 5.67 1.55
C LEU A 23 9.85 5.18 1.99
N ALA A 24 9.43 5.44 3.23
CA ALA A 24 8.11 5.07 3.72
C ALA A 24 6.98 5.84 3.01
N GLU A 25 7.16 7.15 2.83
CA GLU A 25 6.25 8.00 2.07
C GLU A 25 6.15 7.52 0.61
N ALA A 26 7.29 7.33 -0.07
CA ALA A 26 7.31 6.83 -1.45
C ALA A 26 6.68 5.42 -1.59
N PHE A 27 6.89 4.55 -0.60
CA PHE A 27 6.29 3.21 -0.60
C PHE A 27 4.77 3.28 -0.45
N ALA A 28 4.26 4.15 0.41
CA ALA A 28 2.81 4.39 0.53
C ALA A 28 2.23 4.98 -0.75
N ASP A 29 2.86 6.01 -1.32
CA ASP A 29 2.42 6.66 -2.56
C ASP A 29 2.35 5.66 -3.73
N GLN A 30 3.36 4.80 -3.86
CA GLN A 30 3.35 3.75 -4.89
C GLN A 30 2.25 2.72 -4.65
N ILE A 31 2.03 2.26 -3.42
CA ILE A 31 0.92 1.34 -3.13
C ILE A 31 -0.42 1.99 -3.49
N SER A 32 -0.63 3.26 -3.10
CA SER A 32 -1.87 3.97 -3.40
C SER A 32 -2.09 4.07 -4.91
N GLY A 33 -1.05 4.49 -5.66
CA GLY A 33 -1.14 4.61 -7.11
C GLY A 33 -1.45 3.27 -7.81
N GLU A 34 -0.82 2.18 -7.37
CA GLU A 34 -1.11 0.86 -7.93
C GLU A 34 -2.51 0.35 -7.58
N LEU A 35 -3.02 0.62 -6.38
CA LEU A 35 -4.40 0.30 -6.00
C LEU A 35 -5.41 1.09 -6.86
N ASP A 36 -5.13 2.36 -7.12
CA ASP A 36 -5.95 3.22 -7.99
C ASP A 36 -5.97 2.71 -9.44
N VAL A 37 -4.80 2.36 -10.00
CA VAL A 37 -4.67 1.76 -11.34
C VAL A 37 -5.41 0.43 -11.42
N ALA A 38 -5.29 -0.38 -10.37
CA ALA A 38 -6.00 -1.64 -10.21
C ALA A 38 -7.51 -1.45 -9.96
N ARG A 39 -7.99 -0.23 -9.72
CA ARG A 39 -9.38 0.09 -9.34
C ARG A 39 -9.87 -0.71 -8.12
N VAL A 40 -8.98 -0.94 -7.17
CA VAL A 40 -9.32 -1.53 -5.86
C VAL A 40 -9.63 -0.38 -4.92
N ARG A 41 -10.84 -0.35 -4.34
CA ARG A 41 -11.16 0.71 -3.37
C ARG A 41 -10.39 0.46 -2.08
N HIS A 42 -9.93 1.56 -1.50
CA HIS A 42 -9.28 1.58 -0.21
C HIS A 42 -9.63 2.86 0.56
N GLY A 43 -9.55 2.77 1.87
CA GLY A 43 -9.67 3.91 2.77
C GLY A 43 -8.33 4.58 3.04
N GLU A 44 -8.20 5.09 4.25
CA GLU A 44 -7.00 5.79 4.73
C GLU A 44 -5.76 4.88 4.67
N MET A 45 -4.65 5.47 4.22
CA MET A 45 -3.35 4.82 4.21
C MET A 45 -2.43 5.48 5.24
N SER A 46 -1.68 4.67 5.99
CA SER A 46 -0.69 5.12 6.97
C SER A 46 0.62 4.39 6.75
N TRP A 47 1.73 5.12 6.83
CA TRP A 47 3.08 4.54 6.74
C TRP A 47 3.78 4.54 8.09
N PHE A 48 4.68 3.57 8.29
CA PHE A 48 5.49 3.41 9.48
C PHE A 48 6.93 3.15 9.07
N ALA A 49 7.86 3.76 9.78
CA ALA A 49 9.28 3.58 9.55
C ALA A 49 10.03 3.40 10.87
N ALA A 50 10.76 2.29 10.96
CA ALA A 50 11.73 2.01 12.03
C ALA A 50 13.07 1.61 11.38
N PRO A 51 14.20 1.66 12.11
CA PRO A 51 15.54 1.42 11.54
C PRO A 51 15.73 0.14 10.73
N ARG A 52 14.87 -0.87 10.95
CA ARG A 52 14.92 -2.16 10.24
C ARG A 52 13.58 -2.61 9.66
N ARG A 53 12.58 -1.73 9.63
CA ARG A 53 11.23 -2.04 9.15
C ARG A 53 10.60 -0.85 8.46
N LEU A 54 10.01 -1.09 7.30
CA LEU A 54 9.06 -0.18 6.67
C LEU A 54 7.72 -0.90 6.59
N ALA A 55 6.63 -0.21 6.90
CA ALA A 55 5.31 -0.78 6.78
C ALA A 55 4.31 0.24 6.23
N VAL A 56 3.31 -0.26 5.51
CA VAL A 56 2.16 0.51 5.05
C VAL A 56 0.90 -0.23 5.44
N LYS A 57 0.01 0.48 6.14
CA LYS A 57 -1.32 0.02 6.51
C LYS A 57 -2.34 0.68 5.61
N VAL A 58 -3.25 -0.11 5.07
CA VAL A 58 -4.37 0.33 4.24
C VAL A 58 -5.66 -0.07 4.95
N ALA A 59 -6.44 0.92 5.34
CA ALA A 59 -7.76 0.70 5.91
C ALA A 59 -8.78 0.42 4.80
N GLU A 60 -9.85 -0.28 5.15
CA GLU A 60 -11.02 -0.48 4.28
C GLU A 60 -10.70 -0.99 2.86
N LEU A 61 -9.71 -1.87 2.73
CA LEU A 61 -9.31 -2.43 1.43
C LEU A 61 -10.33 -3.47 0.97
N ASP A 62 -10.82 -3.31 -0.26
CA ASP A 62 -11.66 -4.32 -0.90
C ASP A 62 -10.89 -5.63 -1.14
N SER A 63 -11.57 -6.76 -0.97
CA SER A 63 -10.97 -8.09 -1.18
C SER A 63 -10.64 -8.41 -2.64
N SER A 64 -11.18 -7.63 -3.58
CA SER A 64 -11.01 -7.83 -5.02
C SER A 64 -11.23 -6.54 -5.79
N GLN A 65 -10.72 -6.50 -7.02
CA GLN A 65 -11.06 -5.45 -7.99
C GLN A 65 -12.57 -5.51 -8.31
N ALA A 66 -13.16 -4.36 -8.65
CA ALA A 66 -14.51 -4.33 -9.17
C ALA A 66 -14.59 -5.06 -10.51
N ASP A 67 -15.73 -5.69 -10.79
CA ASP A 67 -15.98 -6.31 -12.09
C ASP A 67 -15.78 -5.28 -13.21
N SER A 68 -15.04 -5.68 -14.23
CA SER A 68 -14.83 -4.88 -15.42
C SER A 68 -15.26 -5.72 -16.61
N ASP A 69 -16.19 -5.20 -17.41
CA ASP A 69 -16.60 -5.81 -18.68
C ASP A 69 -15.44 -5.72 -19.68
N VAL A 70 -14.52 -6.67 -19.62
CA VAL A 70 -13.44 -6.79 -20.61
C VAL A 70 -14.06 -7.32 -21.90
N VAL A 71 -14.54 -6.40 -22.74
CA VAL A 71 -14.92 -6.71 -24.13
C VAL A 71 -13.64 -7.03 -24.90
N LYS A 72 -13.32 -8.32 -25.02
CA LYS A 72 -12.28 -8.79 -25.95
C LYS A 72 -12.71 -8.41 -27.37
N ARG A 73 -11.93 -7.53 -28.01
CA ARG A 73 -12.00 -7.28 -29.46
C ARG A 73 -11.09 -8.25 -30.20
#